data_AF-A0A8K0SA38-F1
#
_entry.id   AF-A0A8K0SA38-F1
#
_cell.length_a   1.000
_cell.length_b   1.000
_cell.length_c   1.000
_cell.angle_alpha   90.00
_cell.angle_beta   90.00
_cell.angle_gamma   90.00
#
_symmetry.space_group_name_H-M   'P 1'
#
loop_
_entity.id
_entity.type
_entity.pdbx_description
1 polymer ?
#
loop_
_entity_poly.entity_id
_entity_poly.type
_entity_poly.pdbx_seq_one_letter_code
_entity_poly.pdbx_strand_id
1 'polypeptide(L)'
;MTLSPIDVSSAQEATVSRQLWKAAKDANTGRVLYLIMKHEPKSIDPEIFKWAVTSFSIPMMKALLERNHAMLNWTYDYLGTPLMLACIGQAPSAFVKFLLESGADANLVPETVDYTAMQVVVTCYQNDRQCIEMINLLVLFGATMDGVLA
;
A
#
# COMPACT_ATOMS: atom_id res chain seq x y z
N MET A 1 -2.53 -26.46 -41.29
CA MET A 1 -2.97 -25.50 -40.26
C MET A 1 -2.23 -25.83 -38.98
N THR A 2 -1.05 -25.24 -38.79
CA THR A 2 -0.34 -25.29 -37.51
C THR A 2 -1.15 -24.46 -36.53
N LEU A 3 -1.70 -25.08 -35.50
CA LEU A 3 -2.24 -24.36 -34.34
C LEU A 3 -1.14 -23.40 -33.88
N SER A 4 -1.36 -22.10 -33.99
CA SER A 4 -0.48 -21.10 -33.40
C SER A 4 -0.28 -21.48 -31.93
N PRO A 5 0.94 -21.48 -31.38
CA PRO A 5 1.12 -21.71 -29.96
C PRO A 5 0.27 -20.66 -29.27
N ILE A 6 -0.84 -21.10 -28.65
CA ILE A 6 -1.57 -20.30 -27.68
C ILE A 6 -0.47 -19.82 -26.75
N ASP A 7 -0.20 -18.51 -26.74
CA ASP A 7 1.00 -17.95 -26.15
C ASP A 7 1.07 -18.40 -24.69
N VAL A 8 1.86 -19.44 -24.43
CA VAL A 8 1.91 -20.14 -23.14
C VAL A 8 2.34 -19.15 -22.06
N SER A 9 3.09 -18.09 -22.44
CA SER A 9 3.44 -16.98 -21.55
C SER A 9 2.20 -16.21 -21.09
N SER A 10 1.28 -15.88 -22.00
CA SER A 10 0.03 -15.17 -21.67
C SER A 10 -0.92 -16.01 -20.79
N ALA A 11 -1.01 -17.32 -21.03
CA ALA A 11 -1.83 -18.22 -20.24
C ALA A 11 -1.27 -18.45 -18.83
N GLN A 12 0.06 -18.52 -18.73
CA GLN A 12 0.77 -18.62 -17.45
C GLN A 12 0.60 -17.33 -16.64
N GLU A 13 0.74 -16.16 -17.27
CA GLU A 13 0.55 -14.86 -16.62
C GLU A 13 -0.86 -14.74 -16.03
N ALA A 14 -1.90 -15.03 -16.83
CA ALA A 14 -3.29 -15.01 -16.37
C ALA A 14 -3.55 -15.99 -15.20
N THR A 15 -2.83 -17.11 -15.18
CA THR A 15 -2.90 -18.08 -14.08
C THR A 15 -2.25 -17.54 -12.81
N VAL A 16 -1.07 -16.90 -12.92
CA VAL A 16 -0.37 -16.27 -11.80
C VAL A 16 -1.21 -15.13 -11.22
N SER A 17 -1.76 -14.24 -12.05
CA SER A 17 -2.63 -13.14 -11.59
C SER A 17 -3.84 -13.65 -10.81
N ARG A 18 -4.50 -14.72 -11.29
CA ARG A 18 -5.64 -15.33 -10.57
C ARG A 18 -5.21 -15.93 -9.24
N GLN A 19 -4.04 -16.57 -9.18
CA GLN A 19 -3.52 -17.15 -7.94
C GLN A 19 -3.12 -16.06 -6.93
N LEU A 20 -2.55 -14.95 -7.38
CA LEU A 20 -2.22 -13.80 -6.55
C LEU A 20 -3.48 -13.19 -5.95
N TRP A 21 -4.50 -12.92 -6.78
CA TRP A 21 -5.77 -12.38 -6.32
C TRP A 21 -6.42 -13.28 -5.27
N LYS A 22 -6.46 -14.60 -5.52
CA LYS A 22 -6.99 -15.56 -4.55
C LYS A 22 -6.18 -15.58 -3.25
N ALA A 23 -4.85 -15.68 -3.35
CA ALA A 23 -3.99 -15.77 -2.18
C ALA A 23 -4.10 -14.51 -1.31
N ALA A 24 -4.20 -13.35 -1.93
CA ALA A 24 -4.32 -12.12 -1.20
C ALA A 24 -5.73 -11.95 -0.60
N LYS A 25 -6.79 -12.49 -1.24
CA LYS A 25 -8.16 -12.55 -0.69
C LYS A 25 -8.24 -13.42 0.55
N ASP A 26 -7.51 -14.52 0.53
CA ASP A 26 -7.43 -15.47 1.64
C ASP A 26 -6.46 -14.96 2.74
N ALA A 27 -5.99 -13.71 2.66
CA ALA A 27 -4.98 -13.09 3.53
C ALA A 27 -3.69 -13.95 3.67
N ASN A 28 -3.36 -14.73 2.64
CA ASN A 28 -2.22 -15.63 2.64
C ASN A 28 -0.97 -14.90 2.16
N THR A 29 -0.45 -14.00 3.00
CA THR A 29 0.72 -13.16 2.73
C THR A 29 1.93 -13.97 2.26
N GLY A 30 2.18 -15.14 2.86
CA GLY A 30 3.29 -16.02 2.46
C GLY A 30 3.15 -16.52 1.02
N ARG A 31 1.93 -16.86 0.60
CA ARG A 31 1.66 -17.31 -0.77
C ARG A 31 1.74 -16.16 -1.77
N VAL A 32 1.29 -14.95 -1.39
CA VAL A 32 1.43 -13.75 -2.25
C VAL A 32 2.91 -13.45 -2.49
N LEU A 33 3.72 -13.39 -1.42
CA LEU A 33 5.17 -13.19 -1.49
C LEU A 33 5.84 -14.24 -2.38
N TYR A 34 5.53 -15.52 -2.15
CA TYR A 34 6.07 -16.61 -2.96
C TYR A 34 5.77 -16.44 -4.45
N LEU A 35 4.52 -16.10 -4.80
CA LEU A 35 4.10 -15.93 -6.18
C LEU A 35 4.77 -14.73 -6.85
N ILE A 36 4.91 -13.60 -6.14
CA ILE A 36 5.60 -12.41 -6.65
C ILE A 36 7.08 -12.73 -6.91
N MET A 37 7.78 -13.32 -5.94
CA MET A 37 9.20 -13.63 -6.04
C MET A 37 9.51 -14.71 -7.08
N LYS A 38 8.63 -15.71 -7.22
CA LYS A 38 8.88 -16.84 -8.13
C LYS A 38 8.54 -16.53 -9.57
N HIS A 39 7.49 -15.77 -9.81
CA HIS A 39 6.92 -15.61 -11.16
C HIS A 39 7.13 -14.22 -11.75
N GLU A 40 7.56 -13.23 -10.95
CA GLU A 40 7.83 -11.85 -11.41
C GLU A 40 6.74 -11.31 -12.37
N PRO A 41 5.45 -11.36 -11.96
CA PRO A 41 4.31 -11.14 -12.86
C PRO A 41 4.35 -9.73 -13.44
N LYS A 42 4.25 -9.55 -14.76
CA LYS A 42 4.47 -8.27 -15.45
C LYS A 42 3.65 -7.12 -14.87
N SER A 43 2.41 -7.37 -14.47
CA SER A 43 1.54 -6.39 -13.81
C SER A 43 1.08 -6.90 -12.45
N ILE A 44 1.09 -6.01 -11.45
CA ILE A 44 0.46 -6.26 -10.17
C ILE A 44 -0.85 -5.48 -10.13
N ASP A 45 -1.92 -6.17 -9.76
CA ASP A 45 -3.22 -5.54 -9.51
C ASP A 45 -3.09 -4.55 -8.33
N PRO A 46 -3.52 -3.28 -8.49
CA PRO A 46 -3.53 -2.30 -7.39
C PRO A 46 -4.23 -2.79 -6.12
N GLU A 47 -5.20 -3.68 -6.24
CA GLU A 47 -5.89 -4.29 -5.09
C GLU A 47 -4.95 -5.12 -4.22
N ILE A 48 -3.94 -5.78 -4.81
CA ILE A 48 -2.92 -6.54 -4.07
C ILE A 48 -2.06 -5.58 -3.22
N PHE A 49 -1.75 -4.40 -3.77
CA PHE A 49 -1.00 -3.38 -3.04
C PHE A 49 -1.81 -2.81 -1.89
N LYS A 50 -3.10 -2.53 -2.12
CA LYS A 50 -4.03 -2.15 -1.06
C LYS A 50 -4.04 -3.17 0.08
N TRP A 51 -4.06 -4.46 -0.23
CA TRP A 51 -3.99 -5.51 0.79
C TRP A 51 -2.65 -5.59 1.53
N ALA A 52 -1.54 -5.25 0.88
CA ALA A 52 -0.26 -5.12 1.57
C ALA A 52 -0.27 -4.01 2.62
N VAL A 53 -0.94 -2.90 2.29
CA VAL A 53 -1.18 -1.80 3.24
C VAL A 53 -2.09 -2.27 4.38
N THR A 54 -3.25 -2.86 4.11
CA THR A 54 -4.22 -3.22 5.17
C THR A 54 -3.80 -4.43 6.02
N SER A 55 -2.87 -5.24 5.54
CA SER A 55 -2.26 -6.33 6.32
C SER A 55 -1.02 -5.90 7.12
N PHE A 56 -0.58 -4.65 6.95
CA PHE A 56 0.63 -4.07 7.55
C PHE A 56 1.89 -4.92 7.30
N SER A 57 1.95 -5.60 6.15
CA SER A 57 3.04 -6.52 5.84
C SER A 57 4.22 -5.78 5.21
N ILE A 58 5.22 -5.42 6.03
CA ILE A 58 6.48 -4.81 5.54
C ILE A 58 7.15 -5.67 4.45
N PRO A 59 7.31 -7.01 4.59
CA PRO A 59 7.92 -7.81 3.54
C PRO A 59 7.17 -7.74 2.21
N MET A 60 5.83 -7.74 2.26
CA MET A 60 5.01 -7.63 1.05
C MET A 60 5.12 -6.25 0.43
N MET A 61 5.08 -5.20 1.24
CA MET A 61 5.31 -3.84 0.76
C MET A 61 6.69 -3.69 0.08
N LYS A 62 7.76 -4.20 0.68
CA LYS A 62 9.11 -4.18 0.08
C LYS A 62 9.12 -4.86 -1.29
N ALA A 63 8.61 -6.09 -1.37
CA ALA A 63 8.56 -6.84 -2.62
C ALA A 63 7.72 -6.15 -3.72
N LEU A 64 6.70 -5.39 -3.34
CA LEU A 64 5.87 -4.62 -4.28
C LEU A 64 6.55 -3.32 -4.73
N LEU A 65 7.14 -2.57 -3.79
CA LEU A 65 7.81 -1.29 -4.05
C LEU A 65 9.10 -1.45 -4.87
N GLU A 66 9.81 -2.57 -4.73
CA GLU A 66 10.94 -2.92 -5.60
C GLU A 66 10.56 -2.98 -7.08
N ARG A 67 9.28 -3.24 -7.37
CA ARG A 67 8.77 -3.37 -8.73
C ARG A 67 8.19 -2.07 -9.26
N ASN A 68 7.48 -1.35 -8.42
CA ASN A 68 6.94 -0.05 -8.76
C ASN A 68 6.87 0.84 -7.52
N HIS A 69 7.90 1.67 -7.34
CA HIS A 69 7.97 2.58 -6.21
C HIS A 69 6.90 3.68 -6.25
N ALA A 70 6.34 4.00 -7.43
CA ALA A 70 5.27 4.99 -7.55
C ALA A 70 3.98 4.57 -6.83
N MET A 71 3.82 3.28 -6.52
CA MET A 71 2.67 2.76 -5.77
C MET A 71 2.53 3.38 -4.38
N LEU A 72 3.63 3.84 -3.79
CA LEU A 72 3.67 4.39 -2.44
C LEU A 72 2.79 5.64 -2.25
N ASN A 73 2.56 6.39 -3.34
CA ASN A 73 1.75 7.61 -3.38
C ASN A 73 0.55 7.47 -4.33
N TRP A 74 0.14 6.23 -4.63
CA TRP A 74 -1.11 6.01 -5.36
C TRP A 74 -2.31 6.52 -4.57
N THR A 75 -3.37 6.86 -5.27
CA THR A 75 -4.62 7.31 -4.68
C THR A 75 -5.66 6.22 -4.89
N TYR A 76 -6.19 5.71 -3.79
CA TYR A 76 -7.39 4.89 -3.78
C TYR A 76 -8.59 5.82 -3.69
N ASP A 77 -9.63 5.54 -4.47
CA ASP A 77 -10.92 6.21 -4.33
C ASP A 77 -11.36 6.20 -2.86
N TYR A 78 -11.93 7.31 -2.36
CA TYR A 78 -12.50 7.49 -1.00
C TYR A 78 -11.61 7.13 0.22
N LEU A 79 -10.49 6.42 0.04
CA LEU A 79 -9.56 5.93 1.07
C LEU A 79 -8.25 6.72 1.07
N GLY A 80 -8.01 7.49 0.01
CA GLY A 80 -6.85 8.35 -0.12
C GLY A 80 -5.56 7.60 -0.44
N THR A 81 -4.45 7.96 0.19
CA THR A 81 -3.12 7.37 -0.09
C THR A 81 -2.86 6.09 0.72
N PRO A 82 -1.85 5.26 0.37
CA PRO A 82 -1.38 4.17 1.23
C PRO A 82 -1.09 4.58 2.67
N LEU A 83 -0.53 5.79 2.86
CA LEU A 83 -0.28 6.32 4.19
C LEU A 83 -1.59 6.62 4.93
N MET A 84 -2.57 7.26 4.27
CA MET A 84 -3.90 7.49 4.85
C MET A 84 -4.58 6.17 5.20
N LEU A 85 -4.57 5.20 4.29
CA LEU A 85 -5.18 3.89 4.52
C LEU A 85 -4.54 3.15 5.70
N ALA A 86 -3.21 3.25 5.86
CA ALA A 86 -2.51 2.73 7.04
C ALA A 86 -2.97 3.44 8.32
N CYS A 87 -3.13 4.77 8.29
CA CYS A 87 -3.65 5.54 9.42
C CYS A 87 -5.11 5.17 9.76
N ILE A 88 -5.99 5.04 8.75
CA ILE A 88 -7.40 4.62 8.91
C ILE A 88 -7.45 3.24 9.57
N GLY A 89 -6.61 2.30 9.10
CA GLY A 89 -6.49 0.96 9.66
C GLY A 89 -5.80 0.88 11.02
N GLN A 90 -5.37 2.02 11.59
CA GLN A 90 -4.57 2.10 12.81
C GLN A 90 -3.33 1.19 12.80
N ALA A 91 -2.59 1.24 11.69
CA ALA A 91 -1.37 0.46 11.49
C ALA A 91 -0.38 0.65 12.65
N PRO A 92 0.41 -0.39 13.00
CA PRO A 92 1.52 -0.23 13.93
C PRO A 92 2.46 0.89 13.49
N SER A 93 2.99 1.67 14.44
CA SER A 93 3.91 2.79 14.14
C SER A 93 5.13 2.35 13.33
N ALA A 94 5.63 1.12 13.53
CA ALA A 94 6.69 0.53 12.72
C ALA A 94 6.33 0.42 11.23
N PHE A 95 5.08 0.10 10.90
CA PHE A 95 4.62 0.02 9.51
C PHE A 95 4.49 1.40 8.89
N VAL A 96 3.89 2.35 9.61
CA VAL A 96 3.77 3.74 9.15
C VAL A 96 5.14 4.37 8.94
N LYS A 97 6.06 4.15 9.90
CA LYS A 97 7.45 4.61 9.79
C LYS A 97 8.12 4.02 8.55
N PHE A 98 7.93 2.74 8.27
CA PHE A 98 8.45 2.11 7.06
C PHE A 98 7.92 2.80 5.79
N LEU A 99 6.62 3.12 5.70
CA LEU A 99 6.07 3.84 4.54
C LEU A 99 6.73 5.21 4.37
N LEU A 100 6.87 5.98 5.46
CA LEU A 100 7.50 7.30 5.46
C LEU A 100 8.99 7.25 5.10
N GLU A 101 9.75 6.31 5.67
CA GLU A 101 11.16 6.06 5.32
C GLU A 101 11.33 5.62 3.86
N SER A 102 10.30 4.97 3.30
CA SER A 102 10.27 4.60 1.89
C SER A 102 9.88 5.77 0.98
N GLY A 103 9.56 6.96 1.50
CA GLY A 103 9.23 8.15 0.71
C GLY A 103 7.73 8.37 0.46
N ALA A 104 6.86 7.85 1.31
CA ALA A 104 5.44 8.21 1.29
C ALA A 104 5.29 9.70 1.61
N ASP A 105 4.52 10.42 0.79
CA ASP A 105 4.27 11.84 1.00
C ASP A 105 3.25 12.01 2.14
N ALA A 106 3.72 12.59 3.24
CA ALA A 106 2.94 12.81 4.45
C ALA A 106 1.85 13.89 4.30
N ASN A 107 1.98 14.77 3.30
CA ASN A 107 1.07 15.88 3.04
C ASN A 107 0.24 15.69 1.76
N LEU A 108 0.39 14.58 1.04
CA LEU A 108 -0.37 14.35 -0.20
C LEU A 108 -1.88 14.33 0.11
N VAL A 109 -2.64 15.18 -0.57
CA VAL A 109 -4.11 15.22 -0.53
C VAL A 109 -4.65 14.81 -1.91
N PRO A 110 -5.21 13.60 -2.05
CA PRO A 110 -5.82 13.14 -3.29
C PRO A 110 -7.03 13.98 -3.68
N GLU A 111 -7.31 14.16 -4.97
CA GLU A 111 -8.50 14.93 -5.42
C GLU A 111 -9.84 14.34 -4.94
N THR A 112 -9.85 13.05 -4.60
CA THR A 112 -11.05 12.31 -4.17
C THR A 112 -11.38 12.47 -2.69
N VAL A 113 -10.49 13.05 -1.88
CA VAL A 113 -10.66 13.24 -0.43
C VAL A 113 -10.05 14.58 0.01
N ASP A 114 -10.59 15.22 1.03
CA ASP A 114 -10.16 16.56 1.49
C ASP A 114 -9.35 16.52 2.80
N TYR A 115 -8.72 15.38 3.09
CA TYR A 115 -7.96 15.17 4.32
C TYR A 115 -6.56 14.59 4.08
N THR A 116 -5.64 14.88 4.98
CA THR A 116 -4.27 14.36 5.06
C THR A 116 -4.18 13.14 5.99
N ALA A 117 -3.04 12.44 5.98
CA ALA A 117 -2.76 11.39 6.97
C ALA A 117 -2.80 11.93 8.42
N MET A 118 -2.39 13.18 8.65
CA MET A 118 -2.46 13.82 9.96
C MET A 118 -3.90 14.00 10.44
N GLN A 119 -4.79 14.49 9.57
CA GLN A 119 -6.21 14.65 9.91
C GLN A 119 -6.89 13.30 10.18
N VAL A 120 -6.52 12.24 9.46
CA VAL A 120 -6.99 10.87 9.76
C VAL A 120 -6.58 10.46 11.18
N VAL A 121 -5.32 10.69 11.58
CA VAL A 121 -4.85 10.31 12.91
C VAL A 121 -5.64 11.03 14.00
N VAL A 122 -5.81 12.35 13.89
CA VAL A 122 -6.52 13.17 14.88
C VAL A 122 -7.99 12.76 15.00
N THR A 123 -8.63 12.32 13.91
CA THR A 123 -10.05 11.97 13.88
C THR A 123 -10.35 10.52 14.23
N CYS A 124 -9.48 9.58 13.85
CA CYS A 124 -9.72 8.14 13.99
C CYS A 124 -9.13 7.52 15.26
N TYR A 125 -8.16 8.17 15.93
CA TYR A 125 -7.47 7.58 17.08
C TYR A 125 -8.14 8.03 18.39
N GLN A 126 -8.69 7.06 19.13
CA GLN A 126 -9.32 7.32 20.43
C GLN A 126 -8.34 7.28 21.61
N ASN A 127 -7.14 6.73 21.40
CA ASN A 127 -6.12 6.60 22.43
C ASN A 127 -5.10 7.74 22.29
N ASP A 128 -5.04 8.62 23.28
CA ASP A 128 -4.16 9.78 23.26
C ASP A 128 -2.69 9.42 23.05
N ARG A 129 -2.22 8.32 23.65
CA ARG A 129 -0.81 7.91 23.53
C ARG A 129 -0.48 7.48 22.10
N GLN A 130 -1.32 6.65 21.49
CA GLN A 130 -1.10 6.19 20.12
C GLN A 130 -1.28 7.33 19.11
N CYS A 131 -2.26 8.21 19.35
CA CYS A 131 -2.47 9.41 18.56
C CYS A 131 -1.24 10.32 18.59
N ILE A 132 -0.72 10.64 19.78
CA ILE A 132 0.49 11.46 19.96
C ILE A 132 1.71 10.80 19.32
N GLU A 133 1.89 9.48 19.47
CA GLU A 133 2.99 8.75 18.83
C GLU A 133 2.93 8.89 17.31
N MET A 134 1.75 8.72 16.72
CA MET A 134 1.56 8.79 15.27
C MET A 134 1.69 10.23 14.74
N ILE A 135 1.18 11.22 15.47
CA ILE A 135 1.38 12.65 15.14
C ILE A 135 2.88 12.98 15.16
N ASN A 136 3.60 12.60 16.22
CA ASN A 136 5.04 12.85 16.31
C ASN A 136 5.82 12.20 15.16
N LEU A 137 5.43 10.97 14.79
CA LEU A 137 6.01 10.29 13.64
C LEU A 137 5.74 11.04 12.34
N LEU A 138 4.51 11.47 12.08
CA LEU A 138 4.16 12.23 10.87
C LEU A 138 4.90 13.58 10.82
N VAL A 139 4.94 14.33 11.93
CA VAL A 139 5.69 15.60 12.04
C VAL A 139 7.19 15.40 11.78
N LEU A 140 7.78 14.31 12.29
CA LEU A 140 9.18 13.98 12.04
C LEU A 140 9.50 13.84 10.54
N PHE A 141 8.51 13.40 9.75
CA PHE A 141 8.62 13.27 8.29
C PHE A 141 7.98 14.44 7.53
N GLY A 142 7.82 15.59 8.18
CA GLY A 142 7.41 16.83 7.54
C GLY A 142 5.91 17.00 7.33
N ALA A 143 5.06 16.17 7.97
CA ALA A 143 3.63 16.41 7.96
C ALA A 143 3.28 17.74 8.63
N THR A 144 2.41 18.50 7.98
CA THR A 144 1.89 19.78 8.48
C THR A 144 0.43 19.63 8.87
N MET A 145 -0.04 20.50 9.77
CA MET A 145 -1.45 20.55 10.16
C MET A 145 -2.35 21.02 9.00
N ASP A 146 -1.78 21.77 8.06
CA ASP A 146 -2.52 22.54 7.06
C ASP A 146 -2.53 21.85 5.69
N GLY A 147 -1.78 20.74 5.53
CA GLY A 147 -1.70 19.94 4.30
C GLY A 147 -1.03 20.64 3.11
N VAL A 148 -0.49 21.85 3.29
CA VAL A 148 0.09 22.66 2.21
C VAL A 148 1.49 23.11 2.65
N LEU A 149 2.51 22.76 1.85
CA LEU A 149 3.81 23.42 1.93
C LEU A 149 3.64 24.86 1.42
N ALA A 150 3.92 25.85 2.27
CA ALA A 150 4.18 27.22 1.86
C ALA A 150 5.55 27.34 1.16
#